data_AF-A0A9Q1BSL6-F1
#
_entry.id   AF-A0A9Q1BSL6-F1
#
_cell.length_a   1.000
_cell.length_b   1.000
_cell.length_c   1.000
_cell.angle_alpha   90.00
_cell.angle_beta   90.00
_cell.angle_gamma   90.00
#
_symmetry.space_group_name_H-M   'P 1'
#
loop_
_entity.id
_entity.type
_entity.pdbx_description
1 polymer ?
#
loop_
_entity_poly.entity_id
_entity_poly.type
_entity_poly.pdbx_seq_one_letter_code
_entity_poly.pdbx_strand_id
1 'polypeptide(L)'
;MALNFQPLMRKDEIKRYVLEYLVDESVLPSTVLETAITVPTDNTFELKRLEMEMNKEIRLKEMEREREREEREREEREREREEREREREERERERKEREMQMQKEKEEREMQMQKEKEEREMQMQREEKAREHEFRLKQLELGVIKGSDPKTGLDTGVFDVSKHVKFVPKFQEDNVEKFFNHFEKLGEQLKWPRDKWSILIQSNFTGKAQEVYSALSIEDSMDYDKVKRAILQAYELVPEAYRQKFRKYRKADTKNYVEFDYQKERHFDRWCASKKVSTFDTLRQLMLVEEFKRCVNDDIKTHLEENKADKLKEVANLADQYALTHKFSKVGQTQNKGQFSRPNKKYGNSSGTTGNSGSQSGSISPTNSMILLGQI
;
A
#
# COMPACT_ATOMS: atom_id res chain seq x y z
N MET A 1 -100.07 23.18 -4.17
CA MET A 1 -99.36 24.39 -4.65
C MET A 1 -97.95 23.97 -5.07
N ALA A 2 -97.34 24.60 -6.08
CA ALA A 2 -95.98 24.23 -6.51
C ALA A 2 -94.92 24.84 -5.56
N LEU A 3 -94.01 24.00 -5.05
CA LEU A 3 -92.89 24.42 -4.22
C LEU A 3 -91.91 25.28 -5.02
N ASN A 4 -91.75 26.54 -4.64
CA ASN A 4 -90.97 27.52 -5.39
C ASN A 4 -89.56 27.66 -4.80
N PHE A 5 -88.62 26.82 -5.24
CA PHE A 5 -87.23 26.86 -4.79
C PHE A 5 -86.40 27.84 -5.62
N GLN A 6 -85.72 28.78 -4.96
CA GLN A 6 -84.79 29.68 -5.65
C GLN A 6 -83.41 29.04 -5.87
N PRO A 7 -82.68 29.36 -6.97
CA PRO A 7 -81.49 28.62 -7.40
C PRO A 7 -80.23 28.74 -6.52
N LEU A 8 -80.31 29.40 -5.35
CA LEU A 8 -79.18 29.73 -4.48
C LEU A 8 -79.40 29.33 -3.01
N MET A 9 -80.47 28.61 -2.68
CA MET A 9 -80.71 28.18 -1.30
C MET A 9 -79.70 27.11 -0.85
N ARG A 10 -79.17 27.27 0.38
CA ARG A 10 -78.28 26.26 0.98
C ARG A 10 -79.06 24.98 1.27
N LYS A 11 -78.38 23.83 1.25
CA LYS A 11 -79.03 22.51 1.44
C LYS A 11 -79.87 22.42 2.72
N ASP A 12 -79.46 23.12 3.78
CA ASP A 12 -80.17 23.13 5.06
C ASP A 12 -81.42 24.03 5.03
N GLU A 13 -81.40 25.10 4.23
CA GLU A 13 -82.55 25.97 3.98
C GLU A 13 -83.62 25.26 3.14
N ILE A 14 -83.19 24.52 2.10
CA ILE A 14 -84.09 23.69 1.27
C ILE A 14 -84.74 22.59 2.12
N LYS A 15 -83.96 21.89 2.95
CA LYS A 15 -84.50 20.86 3.85
C LYS A 15 -85.53 21.42 4.82
N ARG A 16 -85.29 22.60 5.38
CA ARG A 16 -86.23 23.27 6.30
C ARG A 16 -87.53 23.62 5.59
N TYR A 17 -87.44 24.20 4.39
CA TYR A 17 -88.62 24.59 3.60
C TYR A 17 -89.48 23.38 3.17
N VAL A 18 -88.82 22.26 2.84
CA VAL A 18 -89.52 20.99 2.53
C VAL A 18 -90.19 20.42 3.78
N LEU A 19 -89.51 20.42 4.92
CA LEU A 19 -90.07 19.93 6.18
C LEU A 19 -91.26 20.78 6.65
N GLU A 20 -91.18 22.10 6.50
CA GLU A 20 -92.26 23.03 6.85
C GLU A 20 -93.49 22.81 5.95
N TYR A 21 -93.31 22.65 4.64
CA TYR A 21 -94.40 22.31 3.72
C TYR A 21 -95.05 20.95 4.01
N LEU A 22 -94.26 19.94 4.39
CA LEU A 22 -94.79 18.60 4.71
C LEU A 22 -95.53 18.55 6.06
N VAL A 23 -95.19 19.45 6.99
CA VAL A 23 -95.93 19.65 8.23
C VAL A 23 -97.23 20.40 7.97
N ASP A 24 -97.21 21.42 7.10
CA ASP A 24 -98.41 22.20 6.72
C ASP A 24 -99.45 21.35 5.95
N GLU A 25 -99.01 20.43 5.10
CA GLU A 25 -99.88 19.45 4.43
C GLU A 25 -100.32 18.29 5.36
N SER A 26 -100.04 18.37 6.67
CA SER A 26 -100.40 17.38 7.71
C SER A 26 -99.83 15.97 7.49
N VAL A 27 -98.79 15.83 6.68
CA VAL A 27 -98.14 14.55 6.38
C VAL A 27 -97.20 14.13 7.51
N LEU A 28 -96.63 15.10 8.24
CA LEU A 28 -95.74 14.87 9.38
C LEU A 28 -96.19 15.68 10.62
N PRO A 29 -96.04 15.14 11.85
CA PRO A 29 -96.36 15.88 13.07
C PRO A 29 -95.34 17.00 13.34
N SER A 30 -95.79 18.11 13.92
CA SER A 30 -94.99 19.33 14.18
C SER A 30 -93.76 19.11 15.07
N THR A 31 -93.72 18.00 15.82
CA THR A 31 -92.58 17.57 16.65
C THR A 31 -91.31 17.23 15.85
N VAL A 32 -91.44 17.01 14.53
CA VAL A 32 -90.31 16.73 13.62
C VAL A 32 -89.48 17.98 13.31
N LEU A 33 -90.09 19.17 13.33
CA LEU A 33 -89.37 20.43 13.15
C LEU A 33 -88.47 20.75 14.35
N GLU A 34 -88.90 20.39 15.57
CA GLU A 34 -88.14 20.60 16.80
C GLU A 34 -86.94 19.65 16.93
N THR A 35 -87.08 18.40 16.48
CA THR A 35 -86.00 17.41 16.46
C THR A 35 -84.98 17.63 15.35
N ALA A 36 -85.35 18.28 14.24
CA ALA A 36 -84.41 18.63 13.17
C ALA A 36 -83.47 19.79 13.54
N ILE A 37 -83.83 20.61 14.55
CA ILE A 37 -83.03 21.74 15.03
C ILE A 37 -81.90 21.28 15.98
N THR A 38 -81.95 20.05 16.50
CA THR A 38 -81.08 19.60 17.61
C THR A 38 -79.84 18.81 17.19
N VAL A 39 -79.53 18.62 15.91
CA VAL A 39 -78.22 18.04 15.52
C VAL A 39 -77.20 19.18 15.38
N PRO A 40 -76.30 19.38 16.36
CA PRO A 40 -75.35 20.48 16.30
C PRO A 40 -74.23 20.06 15.34
N THR A 41 -74.23 20.64 14.14
CA THR A 41 -73.09 20.62 13.22
C THR A 41 -71.84 21.31 13.78
N ASP A 42 -71.94 21.93 14.96
CA ASP A 42 -70.88 22.66 15.64
C ASP A 42 -69.84 21.72 16.31
N ASN A 43 -70.31 20.64 16.94
CA ASN A 43 -69.43 19.70 17.65
C ASN A 43 -68.51 18.88 16.72
N THR A 44 -68.89 18.71 15.44
CA THR A 44 -68.11 17.93 14.48
C THR A 44 -66.89 18.67 13.94
N PHE A 45 -66.96 20.00 13.84
CA PHE A 45 -65.80 20.82 13.47
C PHE A 45 -64.80 20.95 14.62
N GLU A 46 -65.29 21.16 15.85
CA GLU A 46 -64.42 21.18 17.04
C GLU A 46 -63.77 19.82 17.30
N LEU A 47 -64.48 18.69 17.12
CA LEU A 47 -63.86 17.35 17.21
C LEU A 47 -62.73 17.17 16.18
N LYS A 48 -62.93 17.57 14.92
CA LYS A 48 -61.89 17.47 13.88
C LYS A 48 -60.71 18.38 14.16
N ARG A 49 -60.95 19.56 14.72
CA ARG A 49 -59.91 20.50 15.12
C ARG A 49 -59.06 19.92 16.26
N LEU A 50 -59.70 19.38 17.29
CA LEU A 50 -59.04 18.68 18.40
C LEU A 50 -58.27 17.44 17.92
N GLU A 51 -58.83 16.67 16.99
CA GLU A 51 -58.15 15.51 16.38
C GLU A 51 -56.91 15.93 15.57
N MET A 52 -56.99 17.05 14.84
CA MET A 52 -55.86 17.61 14.10
C MET A 52 -54.77 18.15 15.03
N GLU A 53 -55.14 18.82 16.13
CA GLU A 53 -54.21 19.29 17.17
C GLU A 53 -53.53 18.11 17.88
N MET A 54 -54.29 17.08 18.26
CA MET A 54 -53.78 15.86 18.87
C MET A 54 -52.81 15.13 17.92
N ASN A 55 -53.16 14.97 16.65
CA ASN A 55 -52.30 14.35 15.64
C ASN A 55 -51.01 15.16 15.39
N LYS A 56 -51.12 16.50 15.40
CA LYS A 56 -49.95 17.37 15.31
C LYS A 56 -49.03 17.20 16.51
N GLU A 57 -49.59 17.09 17.71
CA GLU A 57 -48.81 16.89 18.94
C GLU A 57 -48.16 15.51 19.00
N ILE A 58 -48.86 14.44 18.59
CA ILE A 58 -48.29 13.10 18.45
C ILE A 58 -47.09 13.13 17.52
N ARG A 59 -47.23 13.77 16.34
CA ARG A 59 -46.17 13.87 15.34
C ARG A 59 -44.96 14.68 15.82
N LEU A 60 -45.20 15.73 16.61
CA LEU A 60 -44.13 16.51 17.26
C LEU A 60 -43.37 15.66 18.30
N LYS A 61 -44.09 14.93 19.16
CA LYS A 61 -43.50 14.01 20.14
C LYS A 61 -42.74 12.85 19.50
N GLU A 62 -43.20 12.36 18.36
CA GLU A 62 -42.49 11.34 17.57
C GLU A 62 -41.17 11.89 17.01
N MET A 63 -41.19 13.08 16.40
CA MET A 63 -39.97 13.73 15.89
C MET A 63 -38.98 14.06 17.02
N GLU A 64 -39.46 14.47 18.19
CA GLU A 64 -38.62 14.74 19.35
C GLU A 64 -37.93 13.46 19.85
N ARG A 65 -38.68 12.36 20.00
CA ARG A 65 -38.12 11.05 20.36
C ARG A 65 -37.13 10.52 19.33
N GLU A 66 -37.38 10.75 18.04
CA GLU A 66 -36.48 10.37 16.96
C GLU A 66 -35.17 11.17 17.03
N ARG A 67 -35.25 12.49 17.24
CA ARG A 67 -34.06 13.34 17.46
C ARG A 67 -33.25 12.91 18.67
N GLU A 68 -33.90 12.61 19.81
CA GLU A 68 -33.20 12.11 21.00
C GLU A 68 -32.56 10.74 20.78
N ARG A 69 -33.13 9.89 19.93
CA ARG A 69 -32.51 8.60 19.56
C ARG A 69 -31.29 8.83 18.68
N GLU A 70 -31.41 9.67 17.67
CA GLU A 70 -30.29 10.03 16.80
C GLU A 70 -29.15 10.70 17.57
N GLU A 71 -29.46 11.58 18.52
CA GLU A 71 -28.47 12.26 19.35
C GLU A 71 -27.73 11.24 20.24
N ARG A 72 -28.44 10.33 20.89
CA ARG A 72 -27.83 9.22 21.65
C ARG A 72 -26.94 8.33 20.76
N GLU A 73 -27.39 7.99 19.55
CA GLU A 73 -26.58 7.20 18.60
C GLU A 73 -25.36 7.98 18.08
N ARG A 74 -25.42 9.32 17.98
CA ARG A 74 -24.27 10.15 17.61
C ARG A 74 -23.27 10.21 18.76
N GLU A 75 -23.73 10.44 19.98
CA GLU A 75 -22.88 10.42 21.18
C GLU A 75 -22.21 9.06 21.38
N GLU A 76 -22.94 7.95 21.20
CA GLU A 76 -22.37 6.61 21.32
C GLU A 76 -21.28 6.37 20.27
N ARG A 77 -21.51 6.77 19.02
CA ARG A 77 -20.51 6.70 17.95
C ARG A 77 -19.30 7.58 18.20
N GLU A 78 -19.48 8.74 18.84
CA GLU A 78 -18.39 9.64 19.21
C GLU A 78 -17.56 9.05 20.35
N ARG A 79 -18.21 8.52 21.40
CA ARG A 79 -17.53 7.81 22.50
C ARG A 79 -16.75 6.60 22.00
N GLU A 80 -17.31 5.81 21.09
CA GLU A 80 -16.62 4.66 20.51
C GLU A 80 -15.39 5.08 19.68
N ARG A 81 -15.48 6.22 18.97
CA ARG A 81 -14.33 6.78 18.24
C ARG A 81 -13.23 7.24 19.19
N GLU A 82 -13.59 7.97 20.25
CA GLU A 82 -12.64 8.41 21.27
C GLU A 82 -11.97 7.23 21.98
N GLU A 83 -12.73 6.19 22.33
CA GLU A 83 -12.19 4.99 22.97
C GLU A 83 -11.19 4.27 22.06
N ARG A 84 -11.53 4.09 20.78
CA ARG A 84 -10.63 3.52 19.77
C ARG A 84 -9.38 4.38 19.55
N GLU A 85 -9.49 5.71 19.66
CA GLU A 85 -8.34 6.61 19.55
C GLU A 85 -7.42 6.49 20.77
N ARG A 86 -7.99 6.48 21.98
CA ARG A 86 -7.23 6.26 23.23
C ARG A 86 -6.50 4.91 23.21
N GLU A 87 -7.16 3.85 22.77
CA GLU A 87 -6.55 2.52 22.66
C GLU A 87 -5.39 2.50 21.65
N ARG A 88 -5.51 3.24 20.53
CA ARG A 88 -4.42 3.39 19.55
C ARG A 88 -3.24 4.15 20.13
N GLU A 89 -3.49 5.25 20.84
CA GLU A 89 -2.44 6.02 21.50
C GLU A 89 -1.71 5.20 22.56
N GLU A 90 -2.44 4.42 23.36
CA GLU A 90 -1.86 3.55 24.38
C GLU A 90 -0.96 2.49 23.75
N ARG A 91 -1.44 1.80 22.72
CA ARG A 91 -0.62 0.82 21.96
C ARG A 91 0.61 1.47 21.33
N GLU A 92 0.52 2.71 20.87
CA GLU A 92 1.67 3.43 20.31
C GLU A 92 2.69 3.79 21.41
N ARG A 93 2.22 4.23 22.59
CA ARG A 93 3.09 4.50 23.75
C ARG A 93 3.79 3.23 24.21
N GLU A 94 3.08 2.11 24.36
CA GLU A 94 3.69 0.82 24.70
C GLU A 94 4.74 0.38 23.67
N ARG A 95 4.46 0.58 22.38
CA ARG A 95 5.43 0.24 21.33
C ARG A 95 6.69 1.10 21.42
N LYS A 96 6.53 2.41 21.63
CA LYS A 96 7.66 3.34 21.81
C LYS A 96 8.49 2.99 23.05
N GLU A 97 7.84 2.62 24.14
CA GLU A 97 8.51 2.21 25.37
C GLU A 97 9.29 0.91 25.17
N ARG A 98 8.71 -0.10 24.51
CA ARG A 98 9.43 -1.34 24.14
C ARG A 98 10.60 -1.08 23.19
N GLU A 99 10.43 -0.21 22.19
CA GLU A 99 11.51 0.18 21.28
C GLU A 99 12.66 0.87 22.05
N MET A 100 12.34 1.78 22.97
CA MET A 100 13.32 2.44 23.83
C MET A 100 14.04 1.45 24.76
N GLN A 101 13.30 0.51 25.35
CA GLN A 101 13.85 -0.55 26.20
C GLN A 101 14.84 -1.44 25.44
N MET A 102 14.46 -1.92 24.25
CA MET A 102 15.33 -2.73 23.39
C MET A 102 16.57 -1.97 22.94
N GLN A 103 16.43 -0.67 22.63
CA GLN A 103 17.56 0.17 22.25
C GLN A 103 18.55 0.33 23.41
N LYS A 104 18.04 0.59 24.62
CA LYS A 104 18.87 0.68 25.83
C LYS A 104 19.59 -0.64 26.14
N GLU A 105 18.89 -1.77 26.05
CA GLU A 105 19.49 -3.10 26.26
C GLU A 105 20.58 -3.40 25.21
N LYS A 106 20.35 -3.01 23.95
CA LYS A 106 21.33 -3.16 22.88
C LYS A 106 22.57 -2.29 23.14
N GLU A 107 22.39 -1.03 23.53
CA GLU A 107 23.50 -0.13 23.88
C GLU A 107 24.29 -0.62 25.09
N GLU A 108 23.61 -1.11 26.14
CA GLU A 108 24.26 -1.72 27.31
C GLU A 108 25.06 -2.97 26.91
N ARG A 109 24.51 -3.82 26.04
CA ARG A 109 25.20 -5.02 25.55
C ARG A 109 26.39 -4.69 24.66
N GLU A 110 26.29 -3.68 23.81
CA GLU A 110 27.42 -3.20 23.00
C GLU A 110 28.53 -2.64 23.89
N MET A 111 28.17 -1.84 24.91
CA MET A 111 29.12 -1.33 25.90
C MET A 111 29.80 -2.45 26.70
N GLN A 112 29.04 -3.47 27.11
CA GLN A 112 29.57 -4.65 27.79
C GLN A 112 30.57 -5.41 26.92
N MET A 113 30.24 -5.67 25.65
CA MET A 113 31.14 -6.36 24.73
C MET A 113 32.40 -5.54 24.43
N GLN A 114 32.28 -4.22 24.31
CA GLN A 114 33.42 -3.34 24.10
C GLN A 114 34.36 -3.37 25.31
N LYS A 115 33.81 -3.29 26.53
CA LYS A 115 34.60 -3.39 27.77
C LYS A 115 35.29 -4.75 27.89
N GLU A 116 34.59 -5.85 27.59
CA GLU A 116 35.18 -7.20 27.62
C GLU A 116 36.31 -7.34 26.59
N LYS A 117 36.15 -6.73 25.40
CA LYS A 117 37.19 -6.72 24.37
C LYS A 117 38.42 -5.93 24.82
N GLU A 118 38.23 -4.74 25.40
CA GLU A 118 39.31 -3.91 25.95
C GLU A 118 40.04 -4.61 27.11
N GLU A 119 39.31 -5.29 28.00
CA GLU A 119 39.90 -6.10 29.07
C GLU A 119 40.73 -7.26 28.52
N ARG A 120 40.23 -7.98 27.50
CA ARG A 120 40.98 -9.05 26.82
C ARG A 120 42.22 -8.53 26.10
N GLU A 121 42.14 -7.37 25.44
CA GLU A 121 43.30 -6.75 24.79
C GLU A 121 44.35 -6.33 25.83
N MET A 122 43.95 -5.74 26.96
CA MET A 122 44.87 -5.43 28.06
C MET A 122 45.49 -6.68 28.68
N GLN A 123 44.72 -7.76 28.82
CA GLN A 123 45.22 -9.06 29.29
C GLN A 123 46.30 -9.61 28.34
N MET A 124 46.02 -9.64 27.03
CA MET A 124 46.98 -10.11 26.02
C MET A 124 48.26 -9.25 26.00
N GLN A 125 48.14 -7.92 26.10
CA GLN A 125 49.30 -7.04 26.17
C GLN A 125 50.15 -7.27 27.43
N ARG A 126 49.52 -7.55 28.57
CA ARG A 126 50.24 -7.89 29.81
C ARG A 126 50.98 -9.22 29.67
N GLU A 127 50.33 -10.24 29.10
CA GLU A 127 50.94 -11.54 28.84
C GLU A 127 52.07 -11.47 27.80
N GLU A 128 51.92 -10.65 26.75
CA GLU A 128 52.97 -10.40 25.76
C GLU A 128 54.18 -9.72 26.39
N LYS A 129 53.98 -8.64 27.17
CA LYS A 129 55.06 -7.98 27.92
C LYS A 129 55.73 -8.91 28.93
N ALA A 130 54.98 -9.80 29.58
CA ALA A 130 55.53 -10.80 30.49
C ALA A 130 56.42 -11.81 29.74
N ARG A 131 55.97 -12.31 28.58
CA ARG A 131 56.76 -13.21 27.71
C ARG A 131 58.01 -12.53 27.16
N GLU A 132 57.91 -11.27 26.75
CA GLU A 132 59.06 -10.50 26.29
C GLU A 132 60.08 -10.29 27.43
N HIS A 133 59.60 -9.96 28.62
CA HIS A 133 60.46 -9.82 29.80
C HIS A 133 61.14 -11.15 30.17
N GLU A 134 60.40 -12.26 30.15
CA GLU A 134 60.93 -13.61 30.39
C GLU A 134 61.98 -14.00 29.33
N PHE A 135 61.70 -13.73 28.06
CA PHE A 135 62.63 -14.01 26.96
C PHE A 135 63.91 -13.17 27.07
N ARG A 136 63.80 -11.89 27.45
CA ARG A 136 64.95 -11.01 27.70
C ARG A 136 65.79 -11.49 28.88
N LEU A 137 65.15 -11.99 29.94
CA LEU A 137 65.86 -12.56 31.10
C LEU A 137 66.64 -13.82 30.70
N LYS A 138 66.02 -14.72 29.92
CA LYS A 138 66.68 -15.91 29.35
C LYS A 138 67.83 -15.57 28.41
N GLN A 139 67.73 -14.50 27.61
CA GLN A 139 68.83 -14.04 26.75
C GLN A 139 70.03 -13.53 27.56
N LEU A 140 69.78 -12.82 28.66
CA LEU A 140 70.83 -12.37 29.58
C LEU A 140 71.47 -13.55 30.33
N GLU A 141 70.68 -14.56 30.69
CA GLU A 141 71.14 -15.78 31.36
C GLU A 141 71.99 -16.69 30.45
N LEU A 142 71.68 -16.75 29.14
CA LEU A 142 72.42 -17.55 28.16
C LEU A 142 73.71 -16.91 27.63
N GLY A 143 74.15 -15.77 28.17
CA GLY A 143 75.46 -15.18 27.86
C GLY A 143 75.72 -14.94 26.36
N VAL A 144 74.69 -14.65 25.57
CA VAL A 144 74.85 -14.38 24.13
C VAL A 144 75.31 -12.94 23.93
N ILE A 145 76.63 -12.74 23.92
CA ILE A 145 77.23 -11.60 23.23
C ILE A 145 77.05 -11.84 21.73
N LYS A 146 76.07 -11.19 21.12
CA LYS A 146 76.09 -10.92 19.68
C LYS A 146 76.04 -9.42 19.45
N GLY A 147 77.24 -8.85 19.39
CA GLY A 147 77.49 -7.74 18.50
C GLY A 147 77.27 -8.22 17.07
N SER A 148 76.32 -7.61 16.39
CA SER A 148 76.29 -7.51 14.94
C SER A 148 75.20 -6.52 14.59
N ASP A 149 75.63 -5.31 14.24
CA ASP A 149 74.82 -4.35 13.51
C ASP A 149 74.06 -5.05 12.38
N PRO A 150 72.71 -4.97 12.35
CA PRO A 150 72.01 -5.07 11.10
C PRO A 150 72.18 -3.71 10.43
N LYS A 151 73.09 -3.71 9.47
CA LYS A 151 73.05 -2.85 8.29
C LYS A 151 71.64 -2.33 8.05
N THR A 152 71.55 -1.01 7.94
CA THR A 152 70.55 -0.29 7.15
C THR A 152 70.30 -1.04 5.85
N GLY A 153 69.30 -1.91 5.89
CA GLY A 153 68.67 -2.51 4.73
C GLY A 153 67.98 -1.37 4.02
N LEU A 154 68.64 -0.89 2.97
CA LEU A 154 68.08 -0.04 1.96
C LEU A 154 66.70 -0.60 1.59
N ASP A 155 65.69 0.22 1.82
CA ASP A 155 64.31 0.04 1.38
C ASP A 155 64.31 -0.21 -0.13
N THR A 156 64.42 -1.47 -0.54
CA THR A 156 63.88 -1.88 -1.82
C THR A 156 62.38 -1.93 -1.61
N GLY A 157 61.72 -0.81 -1.94
CA GLY A 157 60.27 -0.60 -1.86
C GLY A 157 59.47 -1.58 -2.71
N VAL A 158 59.49 -2.85 -2.34
CA VAL A 158 58.64 -3.89 -2.91
C VAL A 158 57.34 -3.87 -2.12
N PHE A 159 56.34 -3.23 -2.70
CA PHE A 159 54.99 -3.24 -2.16
C PHE A 159 54.49 -4.68 -2.01
N ASP A 160 54.35 -5.13 -0.76
CA ASP A 160 53.90 -6.48 -0.44
C ASP A 160 52.37 -6.55 -0.52
N VAL A 161 51.86 -7.01 -1.66
CA VAL A 161 50.43 -7.16 -1.96
C VAL A 161 49.74 -8.00 -0.88
N SER A 162 50.37 -9.08 -0.40
CA SER A 162 49.79 -10.02 0.56
C SER A 162 49.47 -9.38 1.92
N LYS A 163 50.29 -8.41 2.34
CA LYS A 163 50.05 -7.63 3.57
C LYS A 163 48.94 -6.59 3.43
N HIS A 164 48.63 -6.17 2.20
CA HIS A 164 47.64 -5.12 1.95
C HIS A 164 46.26 -5.65 1.54
N VAL A 165 46.18 -6.88 1.01
CA VAL A 165 44.91 -7.58 0.69
C VAL A 165 43.96 -7.61 1.89
N LYS A 166 44.47 -7.76 3.12
CA LYS A 166 43.64 -7.78 4.35
C LYS A 166 42.93 -6.45 4.66
N PHE A 167 43.42 -5.35 4.10
CA PHE A 167 42.81 -4.02 4.25
C PHE A 167 41.85 -3.68 3.11
N VAL A 168 41.75 -4.54 2.09
CA VAL A 168 40.78 -4.37 1.03
C VAL A 168 39.38 -4.66 1.60
N PRO A 169 38.40 -3.76 1.39
CA PRO A 169 37.03 -3.98 1.85
C PRO A 169 36.45 -5.27 1.26
N LYS A 170 35.50 -5.90 1.95
CA LYS A 170 34.78 -7.03 1.37
C LYS A 170 33.92 -6.55 0.20
N PHE A 171 33.96 -7.27 -0.90
CA PHE A 171 33.10 -6.97 -2.04
C PHE A 171 31.63 -7.19 -1.69
N GLN A 172 30.79 -6.20 -1.97
CA GLN A 172 29.35 -6.25 -1.76
C GLN A 172 28.63 -6.07 -3.10
N GLU A 173 28.02 -7.14 -3.60
CA GLU A 173 27.30 -7.13 -4.88
C GLU A 173 26.15 -6.12 -4.92
N ASP A 174 25.53 -5.84 -3.77
CA ASP A 174 24.42 -4.90 -3.65
C ASP A 174 24.80 -3.44 -3.93
N ASN A 175 26.08 -3.08 -3.81
CA ASN A 175 26.58 -1.72 -3.99
C ASN A 175 28.03 -1.68 -4.51
N VAL A 176 28.24 -2.20 -5.71
CA VAL A 176 29.55 -2.25 -6.38
C VAL A 176 30.23 -0.87 -6.47
N GLU A 177 29.49 0.21 -6.77
CA GLU A 177 30.04 1.58 -6.79
C GLU A 177 30.63 2.03 -5.43
N LYS A 178 29.96 1.68 -4.32
CA LYS A 178 30.44 2.05 -2.98
C LYS A 178 31.73 1.32 -2.64
N PHE A 179 31.82 0.07 -3.05
CA PHE A 179 33.04 -0.72 -2.89
C PHE A 179 34.22 -0.08 -3.62
N PHE A 180 34.07 0.26 -4.91
CA PHE A 180 35.13 0.94 -5.65
C PHE A 180 35.52 2.27 -5.01
N ASN A 181 34.57 3.12 -4.64
CA ASN A 181 34.86 4.39 -3.97
C ASN A 181 35.59 4.21 -2.63
N HIS A 182 35.25 3.16 -1.87
CA HIS A 182 35.91 2.87 -0.60
C HIS A 182 37.33 2.33 -0.81
N PHE A 183 37.51 1.45 -1.80
CA PHE A 183 38.81 0.94 -2.21
C PHE A 183 39.74 2.06 -2.69
N GLU A 184 39.26 2.96 -3.54
CA GLU A 184 40.05 4.10 -4.06
C GLU A 184 40.51 5.03 -2.93
N LYS A 185 39.59 5.36 -2.00
CA LYS A 185 39.94 6.15 -0.82
C LYS A 185 41.01 5.48 0.05
N LEU A 186 40.92 4.16 0.24
CA LEU A 186 41.93 3.41 1.01
C LEU A 186 43.26 3.34 0.26
N GLY A 187 43.22 3.12 -1.06
CA GLY A 187 44.40 3.11 -1.92
C GLY A 187 45.13 4.45 -1.91
N GLU A 188 44.41 5.57 -1.94
CA GLU A 188 44.97 6.91 -1.82
C GLU A 188 45.52 7.19 -0.41
N GLN A 189 44.75 6.86 0.63
CA GLN A 189 45.15 7.08 2.03
C GLN A 189 46.40 6.28 2.42
N LEU A 190 46.51 5.04 1.94
CA LEU A 190 47.63 4.14 2.19
C LEU A 190 48.72 4.21 1.10
N LYS A 191 48.57 5.12 0.13
CA LYS A 191 49.50 5.37 -0.99
C LYS A 191 49.90 4.08 -1.75
N TRP A 192 48.91 3.24 -2.05
CA TRP A 192 49.13 2.01 -2.81
C TRP A 192 49.52 2.32 -4.26
N PRO A 193 50.53 1.65 -4.83
CA PRO A 193 50.92 1.83 -6.23
C PRO A 193 49.78 1.37 -7.15
N ARG A 194 49.39 2.23 -8.09
CA ARG A 194 48.23 2.01 -8.98
C ARG A 194 48.36 0.72 -9.80
N ASP A 195 49.58 0.35 -10.16
CA ASP A 195 49.91 -0.88 -10.88
C ASP A 195 49.57 -2.18 -10.10
N LYS A 196 49.33 -2.07 -8.79
CA LYS A 196 48.95 -3.20 -7.92
C LYS A 196 47.48 -3.19 -7.55
N TRP A 197 46.71 -2.16 -7.93
CA TRP A 197 45.31 -2.04 -7.55
C TRP A 197 44.45 -3.15 -8.19
N SER A 198 44.73 -3.51 -9.44
CA SER A 198 44.06 -4.62 -10.14
C SER A 198 44.24 -5.96 -9.42
N ILE A 199 45.44 -6.23 -8.93
CA ILE A 199 45.76 -7.46 -8.19
C ILE A 199 45.10 -7.46 -6.80
N LEU A 200 45.13 -6.33 -6.09
CA LEU A 200 44.51 -6.17 -4.76
C LEU A 200 42.99 -6.33 -4.81
N ILE A 201 42.35 -5.83 -5.87
CA ILE A 201 40.90 -5.85 -5.99
C ILE A 201 40.40 -7.23 -6.47
N GLN A 202 41.16 -7.91 -7.34
CA GLN A 202 40.85 -9.27 -7.80
C GLN A 202 40.68 -10.25 -6.64
N SER A 203 41.53 -10.18 -5.61
CA SER A 203 41.45 -11.11 -4.47
C SER A 203 40.17 -10.97 -3.64
N ASN A 204 39.39 -9.91 -3.87
CA ASN A 204 38.16 -9.62 -3.15
C ASN A 204 36.91 -9.79 -4.01
N PHE A 205 37.03 -9.96 -5.33
CA PHE A 205 35.87 -10.22 -6.18
C PHE A 205 35.26 -11.59 -5.88
N THR A 206 33.93 -11.61 -5.87
CA THR A 206 33.13 -12.82 -5.70
C THR A 206 32.02 -12.84 -6.75
N GLY A 207 31.50 -14.02 -7.06
CA GLY A 207 30.35 -14.17 -7.96
C GLY A 207 30.55 -13.57 -9.34
N LYS A 208 29.61 -12.73 -9.78
CA LYS A 208 29.57 -12.15 -11.13
C LYS A 208 30.78 -11.27 -11.44
N ALA A 209 31.40 -10.64 -10.45
CA ALA A 209 32.59 -9.79 -10.62
C ALA A 209 33.80 -10.61 -11.00
N GLN A 210 33.92 -11.81 -10.40
CA GLN A 210 35.01 -12.73 -10.68
C GLN A 210 34.88 -13.34 -12.08
N GLU A 211 33.66 -13.65 -12.52
CA GLU A 211 33.37 -14.11 -13.89
C GLU A 211 33.77 -13.05 -14.93
N VAL A 212 33.37 -11.80 -14.70
CA VAL A 212 33.69 -10.67 -15.59
C VAL A 212 35.19 -10.44 -15.64
N TYR A 213 35.88 -10.46 -14.49
CA TYR A 213 37.33 -10.31 -14.44
C TYR A 213 38.05 -11.44 -15.19
N SER A 214 37.59 -12.69 -15.05
CA SER A 214 38.17 -13.85 -15.73
C SER A 214 37.95 -13.85 -17.25
N ALA A 215 36.91 -13.15 -17.72
CA ALA A 215 36.60 -13.00 -19.14
C ALA A 215 37.39 -11.85 -19.81
N LEU A 216 38.06 -10.98 -19.03
CA LEU A 216 38.92 -9.93 -19.57
C LEU A 216 40.23 -10.51 -20.12
N SER A 217 40.80 -9.83 -21.11
CA SER A 217 42.15 -10.12 -21.60
C SER A 217 43.19 -9.90 -20.50
N ILE A 218 44.36 -10.54 -20.62
CA ILE A 218 45.44 -10.38 -19.63
C ILE A 218 45.84 -8.90 -19.55
N GLU A 219 45.94 -8.23 -20.69
CA GLU A 219 46.29 -6.81 -20.81
C GLU A 219 45.25 -5.91 -20.14
N ASP A 220 43.96 -6.19 -20.29
CA ASP A 220 42.88 -5.40 -19.69
C ASP A 220 42.72 -5.69 -18.19
N SER A 221 43.04 -6.92 -17.75
CA SER A 221 42.97 -7.35 -16.35
C SER A 221 44.02 -6.69 -15.45
N MET A 222 45.12 -6.22 -16.04
CA MET A 222 46.20 -5.49 -15.35
C MET A 222 45.87 -4.02 -15.13
N ASP A 223 44.99 -3.44 -15.95
CA ASP A 223 44.57 -2.04 -15.87
C ASP A 223 43.35 -1.88 -14.97
N TYR A 224 43.55 -1.24 -13.81
CA TYR A 224 42.50 -0.98 -12.84
C TYR A 224 41.29 -0.24 -13.44
N ASP A 225 41.50 0.77 -14.29
CA ASP A 225 40.42 1.60 -14.80
C ASP A 225 39.52 0.81 -15.77
N LYS A 226 40.11 -0.12 -16.52
CA LYS A 226 39.37 -1.04 -17.39
C LYS A 226 38.61 -2.09 -16.60
N VAL A 227 39.24 -2.69 -15.59
CA VAL A 227 38.60 -3.65 -14.68
C VAL A 227 37.42 -3.00 -13.96
N LYS A 228 37.60 -1.80 -13.39
CA LYS A 228 36.54 -1.02 -12.75
C LYS A 228 35.37 -0.79 -13.70
N ARG A 229 35.65 -0.36 -14.94
CA ARG A 229 34.61 -0.09 -15.94
C ARG A 229 33.85 -1.35 -16.33
N ALA A 230 34.56 -2.46 -16.61
CA ALA A 230 33.95 -3.71 -17.00
C ALA A 230 33.05 -4.28 -15.91
N ILE A 231 33.50 -4.24 -14.66
CA ILE A 231 32.73 -4.73 -13.51
C ILE A 231 31.55 -3.80 -13.22
N LEU A 232 31.74 -2.48 -13.24
CA LEU A 232 30.63 -1.54 -13.11
C LEU A 232 29.59 -1.77 -14.21
N GLN A 233 29.99 -1.96 -15.46
CA GLN A 233 29.08 -2.24 -16.56
C GLN A 233 28.36 -3.59 -16.40
N ALA A 234 29.03 -4.62 -15.86
CA ALA A 234 28.41 -5.91 -15.61
C ALA A 234 27.41 -5.87 -14.45
N TYR A 235 27.62 -5.01 -13.45
CA TYR A 235 26.73 -4.81 -12.31
C TYR A 235 25.77 -3.62 -12.46
N GLU A 236 25.93 -2.81 -13.49
CA GLU A 236 24.96 -1.82 -13.92
C GLU A 236 23.67 -2.58 -14.23
N LEU A 237 22.75 -2.52 -13.28
CA LEU A 237 21.41 -3.02 -13.49
C LEU A 237 20.85 -2.29 -14.71
N VAL A 238 20.20 -3.05 -15.61
CA VAL A 238 19.37 -2.47 -16.67
C VAL A 238 18.53 -1.36 -16.04
N PRO A 239 18.42 -0.16 -16.64
CA PRO A 239 17.64 0.95 -16.08
C PRO A 239 16.26 0.56 -15.53
N GLU A 240 15.65 -0.45 -16.14
CA GLU A 240 14.40 -1.06 -15.74
C GLU A 240 14.44 -1.74 -14.36
N ALA A 241 15.53 -2.42 -14.00
CA ALA A 241 15.69 -3.03 -12.68
C ALA A 241 15.86 -1.99 -11.56
N TYR A 242 16.53 -0.85 -11.80
CA TYR A 242 16.55 0.27 -10.86
C TYR A 242 15.16 0.86 -10.65
N ARG A 243 14.40 1.07 -11.73
CA ARG A 243 12.99 1.49 -11.66
C ARG A 243 12.16 0.54 -10.83
N GLN A 244 12.29 -0.77 -11.07
CA GLN A 244 11.54 -1.77 -10.32
C GLN A 244 11.89 -1.74 -8.84
N LYS A 245 13.18 -1.61 -8.47
CA LYS A 245 13.59 -1.45 -7.07
C LYS A 245 12.95 -0.20 -6.46
N PHE A 246 13.00 0.95 -7.12
CA PHE A 246 12.34 2.18 -6.64
C PHE A 246 10.82 2.02 -6.42
N ARG A 247 10.11 1.44 -7.40
CA ARG A 247 8.65 1.26 -7.35
C ARG A 247 8.22 0.19 -6.35
N LYS A 248 8.99 -0.90 -6.20
CA LYS A 248 8.72 -2.01 -5.28
C LYS A 248 9.25 -1.77 -3.87
N TYR A 249 10.16 -0.80 -3.66
CA TYR A 249 10.66 -0.49 -2.33
C TYR A 249 9.52 -0.04 -1.40
N ARG A 250 9.32 -0.82 -0.34
CA ARG A 250 8.35 -0.59 0.74
C ARG A 250 9.11 -0.45 2.05
N LYS A 251 8.53 0.33 2.95
CA LYS A 251 9.08 0.49 4.29
C LYS A 251 8.98 -0.87 5.00
N ALA A 252 10.11 -1.36 5.49
CA ALA A 252 10.11 -2.50 6.40
C ALA A 252 9.65 -2.04 7.79
N ASP A 253 8.93 -2.89 8.53
CA ASP A 253 8.40 -2.55 9.85
C ASP A 253 9.49 -2.18 10.85
N THR A 254 10.69 -2.73 10.65
CA THR A 254 11.90 -2.53 11.47
C THR A 254 12.68 -1.26 11.16
N LYS A 255 12.35 -0.53 10.09
CA LYS A 255 13.10 0.68 9.67
C LYS A 255 12.40 1.96 10.11
N ASN A 256 13.19 3.00 10.44
CA ASN A 256 12.63 4.32 10.68
C ASN A 256 12.20 4.98 9.34
N TYR A 257 11.33 5.98 9.41
CA TYR A 257 10.82 6.66 8.22
C TYR A 257 11.88 7.49 7.50
N VAL A 258 12.88 8.01 8.23
CA VAL A 258 13.99 8.81 7.67
C VAL A 258 14.90 7.95 6.77
N GLU A 259 15.22 6.74 7.20
CA GLU A 259 16.01 5.77 6.43
C GLU A 259 15.19 5.23 5.25
N PHE A 260 13.87 5.06 5.42
CA PHE A 260 13.00 4.72 4.30
C PHE A 260 13.04 5.79 3.21
N ASP A 261 12.89 7.07 3.57
CA ASP A 261 12.95 8.20 2.65
C ASP A 261 14.31 8.28 1.95
N TYR A 262 15.41 8.29 2.71
CA TYR A 262 16.77 8.31 2.17
C TYR A 262 17.03 7.19 1.16
N GLN A 263 16.59 5.96 1.44
CA GLN A 263 16.76 4.84 0.51
C GLN A 263 15.82 4.97 -0.71
N LYS A 264 14.62 5.52 -0.54
CA LYS A 264 13.66 5.78 -1.61
C LYS A 264 14.21 6.79 -2.62
N GLU A 265 14.73 7.92 -2.12
CA GLU A 265 15.40 8.96 -2.90
C GLU A 265 16.62 8.38 -3.62
N ARG A 266 17.48 7.65 -2.91
CA ARG A 266 18.66 7.02 -3.51
C ARG A 266 18.34 6.03 -4.62
N HIS A 267 17.24 5.29 -4.52
CA HIS A 267 16.79 4.40 -5.60
C HIS A 267 16.30 5.20 -6.82
N PHE A 268 15.64 6.33 -6.59
CA PHE A 268 15.20 7.23 -7.65
C PHE A 268 16.40 7.87 -8.38
N ASP A 269 17.35 8.43 -7.65
CA ASP A 269 18.53 9.07 -8.22
C ASP A 269 19.35 8.11 -9.09
N ARG A 270 19.51 6.87 -8.62
CA ARG A 270 20.19 5.82 -9.40
C ARG A 270 19.47 5.48 -10.68
N TRP A 271 18.14 5.44 -10.65
CA TRP A 271 17.36 5.21 -11.86
C TRP A 271 17.55 6.37 -12.86
N CYS A 272 17.46 7.61 -12.39
CA CYS A 272 17.72 8.82 -13.18
C CYS A 272 19.14 8.84 -13.77
N ALA A 273 20.15 8.50 -12.97
CA ALA A 273 21.54 8.41 -13.39
C ALA A 273 21.74 7.34 -14.47
N SER A 274 21.11 6.15 -14.34
CA SER A 274 21.20 5.09 -15.35
C SER A 274 20.61 5.50 -16.71
N LYS A 275 19.61 6.39 -16.70
CA LYS A 275 18.99 6.99 -17.89
C LYS A 275 19.63 8.29 -18.33
N LYS A 276 20.71 8.72 -17.66
CA LYS A 276 21.46 9.96 -17.94
C LYS A 276 20.55 11.20 -17.98
N VAL A 277 19.55 11.23 -17.10
CA VAL A 277 18.61 12.35 -16.95
C VAL A 277 19.36 13.53 -16.33
N SER A 278 19.46 14.64 -17.07
CA SER A 278 20.16 15.85 -16.62
C SER A 278 19.25 17.08 -16.56
N THR A 279 18.11 17.05 -17.23
CA THR A 279 17.17 18.17 -17.33
C THR A 279 15.75 17.77 -16.92
N PHE A 280 14.95 18.74 -16.48
CA PHE A 280 13.55 18.51 -16.15
C PHE A 280 12.76 17.91 -17.32
N ASP A 281 13.03 18.31 -18.56
CA ASP A 281 12.37 17.73 -19.74
C ASP A 281 12.71 16.24 -19.90
N THR A 282 13.98 15.86 -19.74
CA THR A 282 14.38 14.45 -19.79
C THR A 282 13.73 13.61 -18.67
N LEU A 283 13.55 14.18 -17.47
CA LEU A 283 12.85 13.52 -16.38
C LEU A 283 11.35 13.36 -16.69
N ARG A 284 10.73 14.42 -17.23
CA ARG A 284 9.34 14.39 -17.66
C ARG A 284 9.12 13.33 -18.73
N GLN A 285 9.99 13.24 -19.74
CA GLN A 285 9.91 12.20 -20.78
C GLN A 285 10.06 10.81 -20.18
N LEU A 286 11.01 10.60 -19.26
CA LEU A 286 11.20 9.32 -18.58
C LEU A 286 9.93 8.87 -17.83
N MET A 287 9.28 9.80 -17.10
CA MET A 287 8.04 9.54 -16.38
C MET A 287 6.87 9.22 -17.32
N LEU A 288 6.73 9.98 -18.41
CA LEU A 288 5.67 9.75 -19.39
C LEU A 288 5.84 8.43 -20.13
N VAL A 289 7.07 8.07 -20.51
CA VAL A 289 7.38 6.79 -21.14
C VAL A 289 7.09 5.64 -20.18
N GLU A 290 7.42 5.78 -18.89
CA GLU A 290 7.04 4.78 -17.89
C GLU A 290 5.53 4.58 -17.83
N GLU A 291 4.77 5.66 -17.69
CA GLU A 291 3.31 5.57 -17.57
C GLU A 291 2.69 4.98 -18.84
N PHE A 292 3.16 5.39 -20.01
CA PHE A 292 2.75 4.81 -21.29
C PHE A 292 2.98 3.30 -21.31
N LYS A 293 4.15 2.82 -20.86
CA LYS A 293 4.47 1.39 -20.77
C LYS A 293 3.57 0.62 -19.79
N ARG A 294 2.95 1.27 -18.81
CA ARG A 294 1.97 0.64 -17.90
C ARG A 294 0.59 0.51 -18.53
N CYS A 295 0.25 1.37 -19.49
CA CYS A 295 -1.06 1.38 -20.14
C CYS A 295 -1.14 0.48 -21.38
N VAL A 296 -0.02 -0.07 -21.87
CA VAL A 296 0.02 -0.94 -23.05
C VAL A 296 0.05 -2.42 -22.65
N ASN A 297 -0.38 -3.28 -23.58
CA ASN A 297 -0.34 -4.74 -23.40
C ASN A 297 1.10 -5.24 -23.25
N ASP A 298 1.27 -6.37 -22.55
CA ASP A 298 2.60 -6.94 -22.26
C ASP A 298 3.43 -7.23 -23.53
N ASP A 299 2.80 -7.70 -24.62
CA ASP A 299 3.49 -7.96 -25.89
C ASP A 299 4.14 -6.69 -26.48
N ILE A 300 3.40 -5.57 -26.44
CA ILE A 300 3.90 -4.26 -26.89
C ILE A 300 4.97 -3.75 -25.92
N LYS A 301 4.75 -3.93 -24.61
CA LYS A 301 5.69 -3.51 -23.57
C LYS A 301 7.05 -4.17 -23.73
N THR A 302 7.11 -5.48 -23.98
CA THR A 302 8.36 -6.21 -24.24
C THR A 302 9.09 -5.62 -25.45
N HIS A 303 8.38 -5.39 -26.55
CA HIS A 303 8.96 -4.76 -27.74
C HIS A 303 9.49 -3.33 -27.47
N LEU A 304 8.80 -2.55 -26.64
CA LEU A 304 9.24 -1.21 -26.23
C LEU A 304 10.41 -1.22 -25.23
N GLU A 305 10.62 -2.32 -24.51
CA GLU A 305 11.80 -2.51 -23.66
C GLU A 305 13.04 -2.88 -24.47
N GLU A 306 12.87 -3.67 -25.54
CA GLU A 306 13.94 -4.07 -26.46
C GLU A 306 14.50 -2.89 -27.27
N ASN A 307 13.63 -1.99 -27.74
CA ASN A 307 14.02 -0.89 -28.64
C ASN A 307 14.66 0.34 -27.94
N LYS A 308 14.76 0.35 -26.60
CA LYS A 308 15.42 1.40 -25.79
C LYS A 308 15.09 2.86 -26.17
N ALA A 309 13.86 3.15 -26.63
CA ALA A 309 13.46 4.52 -26.95
C ALA A 309 13.27 5.37 -25.67
N ASP A 310 13.77 6.61 -25.70
CA ASP A 310 13.80 7.51 -24.54
C ASP A 310 12.77 8.65 -24.60
N LYS A 311 12.15 8.90 -25.77
CA LYS A 311 11.10 9.93 -25.93
C LYS A 311 9.72 9.32 -26.10
N LEU A 312 8.70 9.97 -25.53
CA LEU A 312 7.31 9.50 -25.61
C LEU A 312 6.83 9.33 -27.07
N LYS A 313 7.15 10.27 -27.95
CA LYS A 313 6.74 10.21 -29.37
C LYS A 313 7.36 9.01 -30.10
N GLU A 314 8.63 8.73 -29.83
CA GLU A 314 9.33 7.60 -30.43
C GLU A 314 8.74 6.27 -29.90
N VAL A 315 8.46 6.20 -28.60
CA VAL A 315 7.80 5.04 -27.97
C VAL A 315 6.39 4.82 -28.54
N ALA A 316 5.59 5.87 -28.73
CA ALA A 316 4.26 5.77 -29.33
C ALA A 316 4.33 5.26 -30.77
N ASN A 317 5.24 5.81 -31.59
CA ASN A 317 5.44 5.36 -32.97
C ASN A 317 5.85 3.88 -33.05
N LEU A 318 6.74 3.42 -32.16
CA LEU A 318 7.13 2.02 -32.08
C LEU A 318 5.97 1.12 -31.66
N ALA A 319 5.12 1.57 -30.73
CA ALA A 319 3.93 0.84 -30.34
C ALA A 319 2.94 0.71 -31.50
N ASP A 320 2.75 1.77 -32.28
CA ASP A 320 1.90 1.74 -33.49
C ASP A 320 2.49 0.83 -34.56
N GLN A 321 3.81 0.88 -34.80
CA GLN A 321 4.49 -0.03 -35.73
C GLN A 321 4.34 -1.49 -35.32
N TYR A 322 4.51 -1.79 -34.03
CA TYR A 322 4.32 -3.13 -33.50
C TYR A 322 2.86 -3.56 -33.64
N ALA A 323 1.91 -2.69 -33.31
CA ALA A 323 0.49 -2.96 -33.49
C ALA A 323 0.15 -3.24 -34.96
N LEU A 324 0.71 -2.51 -35.92
CA LEU A 324 0.46 -2.72 -37.35
C LEU A 324 1.07 -4.02 -37.88
N THR A 325 2.24 -4.42 -37.35
CA THR A 325 2.96 -5.63 -37.80
C THR A 325 2.49 -6.90 -37.10
N HIS A 326 1.97 -6.79 -35.88
CA HIS A 326 1.57 -7.94 -35.03
C HIS A 326 0.05 -8.05 -34.80
N LYS A 327 -0.77 -7.09 -35.28
CA LYS A 327 -2.23 -7.27 -35.38
C LYS A 327 -2.58 -8.17 -36.57
N PHE A 328 -2.21 -9.45 -36.50
CA PHE A 328 -2.83 -10.56 -37.24
C PHE A 328 -2.80 -11.92 -36.51
N SER A 329 -2.61 -11.97 -35.17
CA SER A 329 -2.57 -13.26 -34.45
C SER A 329 -3.64 -13.46 -33.36
N LYS A 330 -4.67 -12.60 -33.29
CA LYS A 330 -5.88 -12.85 -32.48
C LYS A 330 -7.15 -12.78 -33.34
N VAL A 331 -7.19 -13.59 -34.40
CA VAL A 331 -8.45 -14.08 -34.97
C VAL A 331 -8.49 -15.58 -34.73
N GLY A 332 -9.40 -16.04 -33.87
CA GLY A 332 -9.73 -17.46 -33.79
C GLY A 332 -9.85 -18.08 -32.41
N GLN A 333 -10.54 -17.45 -31.45
CA GLN A 333 -11.35 -18.19 -30.46
C GLN A 333 -12.57 -17.36 -30.05
N THR A 334 -13.49 -17.14 -30.98
CA THR A 334 -14.91 -17.10 -30.63
C THR A 334 -15.47 -18.47 -30.97
N GLN A 335 -15.71 -19.28 -29.94
CA GLN A 335 -16.47 -20.53 -30.10
C GLN A 335 -17.89 -20.16 -30.53
N ASN A 336 -18.11 -20.14 -31.83
CA ASN A 336 -19.43 -20.08 -32.42
C ASN A 336 -19.95 -21.52 -32.53
N LYS A 337 -20.64 -22.01 -31.50
CA LYS A 337 -21.56 -23.15 -31.67
C LYS A 337 -22.81 -22.61 -32.37
N GLY A 338 -22.86 -22.79 -33.68
CA GLY A 338 -24.09 -22.59 -34.43
C GLY A 338 -25.11 -23.67 -34.06
N GLN A 339 -26.38 -23.28 -33.96
CA GLN A 339 -27.48 -23.95 -34.65
C GLN A 339 -28.74 -23.07 -34.67
N PHE A 340 -29.11 -22.70 -35.91
CA PHE A 340 -30.44 -22.43 -36.47
C PHE A 340 -31.65 -22.32 -35.51
N SER A 341 -32.40 -21.21 -35.59
CA SER A 341 -33.64 -21.12 -36.39
C SER A 341 -34.26 -19.71 -36.35
N ARG A 342 -35.09 -19.45 -37.35
CA ARG A 342 -35.58 -18.18 -37.91
C ARG A 342 -36.66 -17.43 -37.09
N PRO A 343 -37.03 -16.18 -37.48
CA PRO A 343 -37.54 -15.13 -36.60
C PRO A 343 -39.07 -15.01 -36.60
N ASN A 344 -39.65 -14.34 -35.60
CA ASN A 344 -40.81 -13.49 -35.86
C ASN A 344 -40.98 -12.34 -34.86
N LYS A 345 -41.41 -11.22 -35.42
CA LYS A 345 -41.70 -9.92 -34.83
C LYS A 345 -43.21 -9.84 -34.58
N LYS A 346 -43.67 -9.41 -33.40
CA LYS A 346 -44.85 -8.54 -33.27
C LYS A 346 -45.09 -8.03 -31.85
N TYR A 347 -45.40 -6.73 -31.82
CA TYR A 347 -46.00 -5.96 -30.74
C TYR A 347 -47.46 -6.38 -30.49
N GLY A 348 -47.96 -6.10 -29.27
CA GLY A 348 -49.38 -5.76 -29.06
C GLY A 348 -50.08 -6.41 -27.87
N ASN A 349 -50.27 -5.60 -26.80
CA ASN A 349 -51.42 -5.50 -25.88
C ASN A 349 -52.50 -6.61 -25.86
N SER A 350 -52.86 -7.10 -24.65
CA SER A 350 -53.99 -6.59 -23.82
C SER A 350 -54.55 -7.66 -22.86
N SER A 351 -54.74 -7.25 -21.60
CA SER A 351 -55.85 -7.54 -20.66
C SER A 351 -56.33 -8.97 -20.37
N GLY A 352 -56.46 -9.28 -19.07
CA GLY A 352 -57.73 -9.84 -18.56
C GLY A 352 -57.66 -11.01 -17.57
N THR A 353 -57.78 -10.66 -16.27
CA THR A 353 -58.83 -11.16 -15.35
C THR A 353 -58.73 -12.57 -14.72
N THR A 354 -58.76 -12.57 -13.37
CA THR A 354 -59.29 -13.59 -12.41
C THR A 354 -58.63 -14.97 -12.37
N GLY A 355 -58.47 -15.66 -11.24
CA GLY A 355 -58.94 -15.48 -9.89
C GLY A 355 -58.96 -16.84 -9.19
N ASN A 356 -58.63 -16.83 -7.89
CA ASN A 356 -59.13 -17.71 -6.84
C ASN A 356 -58.46 -19.08 -6.50
N SER A 357 -58.16 -19.17 -5.19
CA SER A 357 -58.32 -20.27 -4.22
C SER A 357 -57.52 -21.58 -4.34
N GLY A 358 -56.83 -21.90 -3.23
CA GLY A 358 -57.18 -23.10 -2.47
C GLY A 358 -56.05 -23.96 -1.92
N SER A 359 -55.86 -23.88 -0.60
CA SER A 359 -55.72 -25.03 0.33
C SER A 359 -54.40 -25.82 0.32
N GLN A 360 -53.55 -25.68 1.35
CA GLN A 360 -53.51 -26.48 2.60
C GLN A 360 -52.97 -27.92 2.45
N SER A 361 -51.81 -28.16 3.09
CA SER A 361 -51.39 -29.34 3.90
C SER A 361 -49.86 -29.41 3.80
N GLY A 362 -49.02 -29.44 4.84
CA GLY A 362 -49.19 -29.96 6.19
C GLY A 362 -48.49 -31.32 6.29
N SER A 363 -47.21 -31.36 6.72
CA SER A 363 -46.57 -32.44 7.50
C SER A 363 -45.07 -32.14 7.66
N ILE A 364 -44.59 -31.80 8.86
CA ILE A 364 -44.03 -32.72 9.87
C ILE A 364 -42.60 -33.19 9.49
N SER A 365 -41.61 -32.61 10.19
CA SER A 365 -40.27 -33.18 10.43
C SER A 365 -40.38 -34.52 11.17
N PRO A 366 -39.37 -35.41 11.19
CA PRO A 366 -38.33 -35.22 12.22
C PRO A 366 -36.93 -35.87 11.95
N THR A 367 -35.94 -35.27 12.62
CA THR A 367 -34.86 -35.91 13.42
C THR A 367 -33.70 -36.70 12.81
N ASN A 368 -32.55 -36.40 13.44
CA ASN A 368 -31.35 -37.20 13.69
C ASN A 368 -30.30 -37.25 12.54
N SER A 369 -29.01 -37.02 12.79
CA SER A 369 -28.25 -37.40 13.98
C SER A 369 -26.99 -36.53 14.19
N MET A 370 -26.80 -36.06 15.43
CA MET A 370 -25.45 -35.95 16.03
C MET A 370 -24.81 -37.34 16.08
N ILE A 371 -23.49 -37.43 15.93
CA ILE A 371 -22.46 -38.25 16.64
C ILE A 371 -21.15 -37.95 15.89
N LEU A 372 -19.93 -37.82 16.44
CA LEU A 372 -19.34 -37.60 17.77
C LEU A 372 -17.81 -37.76 17.51
N LEU A 373 -16.99 -36.92 18.17
CA LEU A 373 -15.62 -37.18 18.67
C LEU A 373 -14.54 -37.85 17.78
N GLY A 374 -13.43 -37.14 17.62
CA GLY A 374 -12.29 -37.28 18.55
C GLY A 374 -11.10 -38.19 18.16
N GLN A 375 -9.91 -37.72 18.59
CA GLN A 375 -8.57 -38.35 18.62
C GLN A 375 -7.82 -38.34 17.28
N ILE A 376 -6.54 -37.94 17.17
CA ILE A 376 -5.40 -37.90 18.12
C ILE A 376 -4.65 -36.58 18.02
#